data_AF-A0A431KRA1-F1
#
_entry.id   AF-A0A431KRA1-F1
#
_cell.length_a   1.000
_cell.length_b   1.000
_cell.length_c   1.000
_cell.angle_alpha   90.00
_cell.angle_beta   90.00
_cell.angle_gamma   90.00
#
_symmetry.space_group_name_H-M   'P 1'
#
loop_
_entity.id
_entity.type
_entity.pdbx_description
1 polymer ?
#
loop_
_entity_poly.entity_id
_entity_poly.type
_entity_poly.pdbx_seq_one_letter_code
_entity_poly.pdbx_strand_id
1 'polypeptide(L)'
;MPDIPHDSIAERKSEGALSWAQHNVLDPALNAGPLAIYNVVADVAKLPEVHLAVDEAKPYSADWFVQGLSSGVGAAAPFLLAGAGAGKVFRAADGALAGTKVGEALSPMLTSTRAANVAGAAAFGAMQKPEEGHTRLGNAIGMGLGFMVFDKGNMLSRELPFAGRLAAYPVTGFAGGAVMAEASQLFSDGKLASNDKVLQSAVQGAALNWSMPLAHEAYTRLTTKTVPGEQGTNVEVRTNGIINDANTAGAADKIAPKTTIDLNALSKAYSEYVRENQPVYPTTEEFSSLTPEEIVQRGFYHPDATNLEQLAYFQEAKPRPLPDAGVVASEVAKSVQGMPMATANGNLILGEWNMEFLTGDKAAYFKDSYKQIVPRHHLMFVEEANADGLARIAQDNGYNFEISRDNSRGQAVGFLVHPRLKVLGTSTYEEIANVNNIPDLRPAFRVDLQDTATGEKFSAVTVHLKSMRGGPEQTAPVRTEQAQRLANVLGSDFSGIIAGDWNTFLNNSKELKPLTDAGFKIANPGDTTSTQAMGGRLDGFLYKNIPWMMSNPEVRPFFQNPKITRGLSDHGLLTTTLTKSPSAAPYTFVPNFVGFDPSRN
;
A
#
# COMPACT_ATOMS: atom_id res chain seq x y z
N MET A 1 -1.76 60.60 2.22
CA MET A 1 -0.50 59.97 2.65
C MET A 1 0.63 60.65 1.90
N PRO A 2 1.78 60.95 2.52
CA PRO A 2 2.87 61.63 1.81
C PRO A 2 3.56 60.67 0.84
N ASP A 3 3.92 61.18 -0.34
CA ASP A 3 4.68 60.50 -1.38
C ASP A 3 6.07 60.10 -0.86
N ILE A 4 6.41 58.81 -0.95
CA ILE A 4 7.76 58.31 -0.72
C ILE A 4 8.50 58.37 -2.06
N PRO A 5 9.65 59.04 -2.16
CA PRO A 5 10.38 59.18 -3.41
C PRO A 5 10.97 57.83 -3.87
N HIS A 6 10.65 57.46 -5.11
CA HIS A 6 11.36 56.46 -5.88
C HIS A 6 12.70 57.05 -6.33
N ASP A 7 13.80 56.76 -5.63
CA ASP A 7 15.13 57.03 -6.18
C ASP A 7 16.19 56.00 -5.76
N SER A 8 16.85 55.48 -6.78
CA SER A 8 18.18 54.83 -6.84
C SER A 8 18.41 53.54 -6.05
N ILE A 9 18.40 52.42 -6.78
CA ILE A 9 19.07 51.18 -6.38
C ILE A 9 20.58 51.45 -6.42
N ALA A 10 21.16 51.82 -5.28
CA ALA A 10 22.60 51.79 -5.10
C ALA A 10 23.04 50.32 -4.99
N GLU A 11 23.98 49.88 -5.84
CA GLU A 11 24.66 48.57 -5.74
C GLU A 11 25.23 48.41 -4.32
N ARG A 12 24.52 47.66 -3.47
CA ARG A 12 25.07 47.20 -2.19
C ARG A 12 25.86 45.95 -2.49
N LYS A 13 27.19 46.08 -2.59
CA LYS A 13 28.07 44.90 -2.54
C LYS A 13 27.80 44.15 -1.24
N SER A 14 27.50 42.86 -1.31
CA SER A 14 27.29 42.01 -0.14
C SER A 14 28.59 41.93 0.67
N GLU A 15 28.75 42.80 1.67
CA GLU A 15 29.90 42.76 2.57
C GLU A 15 29.66 41.66 3.61
N GLY A 16 30.09 40.43 3.29
CA GLY A 16 30.18 39.30 4.23
C GLY A 16 29.42 38.02 3.81
N ALA A 17 29.87 36.87 4.29
CA ALA A 17 29.22 35.56 4.02
C ALA A 17 27.79 35.48 4.57
N LEU A 18 27.49 36.20 5.66
CA LEU A 18 26.16 36.26 6.27
C LEU A 18 25.17 37.06 5.41
N SER A 19 25.60 38.20 4.84
CA SER A 19 24.75 38.98 3.93
C SER A 19 24.53 38.25 2.62
N TRP A 20 25.54 37.57 2.09
CA TRP A 20 25.37 36.70 0.91
C TRP A 20 24.36 35.57 1.17
N ALA A 21 24.47 34.85 2.29
CA ALA A 21 23.54 33.76 2.62
C ALA A 21 22.12 34.27 2.86
N GLN A 22 21.97 35.44 3.48
CA GLN A 22 20.68 36.09 3.62
C GLN A 22 20.05 36.38 2.25
N HIS A 23 20.75 37.07 1.37
CA HIS A 23 20.22 37.49 0.07
C HIS A 23 20.04 36.35 -0.94
N ASN A 24 20.88 35.31 -0.88
CA ASN A 24 20.84 34.22 -1.87
C ASN A 24 20.14 32.96 -1.37
N VAL A 25 19.95 32.79 -0.07
CA VAL A 25 19.30 31.61 0.51
C VAL A 25 18.04 32.00 1.28
N LEU A 26 18.17 32.82 2.33
CA LEU A 26 17.04 33.08 3.23
C LEU A 26 15.92 33.88 2.55
N ASP A 27 16.26 35.01 1.94
CA ASP A 27 15.27 35.93 1.36
C ASP A 27 14.50 35.26 0.19
N PRO A 28 15.13 34.54 -0.75
CA PRO A 28 14.42 33.79 -1.79
C PRO A 28 13.47 32.71 -1.22
N ALA A 29 13.90 31.97 -0.19
CA ALA A 29 13.06 30.96 0.46
C ALA A 29 11.86 31.60 1.18
N LEU A 30 12.05 32.74 1.84
CA LEU A 30 10.98 33.47 2.52
C LEU A 30 9.98 34.07 1.52
N ASN A 31 10.48 34.65 0.42
CA ASN A 31 9.66 35.16 -0.68
C ASN A 31 8.81 34.05 -1.31
N ALA A 32 9.41 32.89 -1.61
CA ALA A 32 8.70 31.76 -2.23
C ALA A 32 7.80 30.98 -1.25
N GLY A 33 8.03 31.10 0.06
CA GLY A 33 7.32 30.37 1.10
C GLY A 33 6.27 31.22 1.84
N PRO A 34 6.51 31.61 3.11
CA PRO A 34 5.53 32.34 3.91
C PRO A 34 5.02 33.64 3.27
N LEU A 35 5.89 34.40 2.59
CA LEU A 35 5.48 35.66 1.96
C LEU A 35 4.63 35.42 0.71
N ALA A 36 4.85 34.34 -0.04
CA ALA A 36 3.96 33.98 -1.16
C ALA A 36 2.52 33.73 -0.68
N ILE A 37 2.34 33.08 0.48
CA ILE A 37 1.01 32.86 1.08
C ILE A 37 0.40 34.20 1.50
N TYR A 38 1.17 35.05 2.17
CA TYR A 38 0.72 36.39 2.56
C TYR A 38 0.31 37.21 1.34
N ASN A 39 1.12 37.23 0.28
CA ASN A 39 0.89 38.02 -0.93
C ASN A 39 -0.34 37.54 -1.71
N VAL A 40 -0.64 36.24 -1.71
CA VAL A 40 -1.91 35.73 -2.23
C VAL A 40 -3.10 36.32 -1.47
N VAL A 41 -3.05 36.34 -0.14
CA VAL A 41 -4.12 36.92 0.69
C VAL A 41 -4.18 38.43 0.52
N ALA A 42 -3.03 39.10 0.47
CA ALA A 42 -2.93 40.55 0.33
C ALA A 42 -3.52 41.01 -1.01
N ASP A 43 -3.20 40.34 -2.11
CA ASP A 43 -3.76 40.63 -3.43
C ASP A 43 -5.29 40.46 -3.47
N VAL A 44 -5.82 39.37 -2.91
CA VAL A 44 -7.28 39.15 -2.78
C VAL A 44 -7.94 40.23 -1.91
N ALA A 45 -7.28 40.64 -0.82
CA ALA A 45 -7.77 41.64 0.13
C ALA A 45 -7.44 43.09 -0.27
N LYS A 46 -6.76 43.32 -1.40
CA LYS A 46 -6.22 44.62 -1.84
C LYS A 46 -5.34 45.31 -0.79
N LEU A 47 -4.57 44.52 -0.04
CA LEU A 47 -3.55 44.99 0.90
C LEU A 47 -2.19 45.11 0.21
N PRO A 48 -1.24 45.89 0.77
CA PRO A 48 0.12 45.96 0.25
C PRO A 48 0.82 44.59 0.29
N GLU A 49 1.45 44.21 -0.82
CA GLU A 49 2.32 43.04 -0.89
C GLU A 49 3.65 43.31 -0.18
N VAL A 50 4.24 42.25 0.37
CA VAL A 50 5.56 42.30 1.02
C VAL A 50 6.51 41.38 0.26
N HIS A 51 7.60 41.96 -0.24
CA HIS A 51 8.68 41.24 -0.89
C HIS A 51 9.99 41.64 -0.23
N LEU A 52 10.82 40.66 0.13
CA LEU A 52 12.19 40.93 0.53
C LEU A 52 13.00 41.25 -0.72
N ALA A 53 13.88 42.24 -0.62
CA ALA A 53 14.76 42.60 -1.71
C ALA A 53 15.76 41.45 -1.95
N VAL A 54 15.64 40.81 -3.11
CA VAL A 54 16.58 39.80 -3.59
C VAL A 54 17.26 40.40 -4.81
N ASP A 55 18.58 40.56 -4.74
CA ASP A 55 19.35 41.01 -5.89
C ASP A 55 19.24 39.95 -6.99
N GLU A 56 18.70 40.32 -8.15
CA GLU A 56 18.60 39.40 -9.28
C GLU A 56 20.00 38.94 -9.69
N ALA A 57 20.31 37.69 -9.39
CA ALA A 57 21.58 37.12 -9.76
C ALA A 57 21.66 36.95 -11.28
N LYS A 58 22.85 37.20 -11.84
CA LYS A 58 23.11 37.05 -13.27
C LYS A 58 22.68 35.64 -13.72
N PRO A 59 21.91 35.51 -14.82
CA PRO A 59 21.51 34.19 -15.34
C PRO A 59 22.71 33.25 -15.46
N TYR A 60 22.50 31.98 -15.09
CA TYR A 60 23.53 30.92 -15.10
C TYR A 60 24.70 31.10 -14.11
N SER A 61 24.66 32.09 -13.22
CA SER A 61 25.64 32.21 -12.14
C SER A 61 25.39 31.22 -11.00
N ALA A 62 26.41 31.01 -10.14
CA ALA A 62 26.25 30.20 -8.94
C ALA A 62 25.17 30.79 -8.00
N ASP A 63 25.15 32.12 -7.84
CA ASP A 63 24.15 32.82 -7.04
C ASP A 63 22.74 32.60 -7.59
N TRP A 64 22.56 32.66 -8.92
CA TRP A 64 21.28 32.39 -9.58
C TRP A 64 20.79 30.96 -9.31
N PHE A 65 21.70 29.99 -9.37
CA PHE A 65 21.38 28.61 -9.08
C PHE A 65 21.00 28.40 -7.60
N VAL A 66 21.74 29.02 -6.68
CA VAL A 66 21.47 28.97 -5.23
C VAL A 66 20.13 29.62 -4.89
N GLN A 67 19.84 30.79 -5.45
CA GLN A 67 18.54 31.45 -5.32
C GLN A 67 17.40 30.55 -5.83
N GLY A 68 17.58 29.94 -7.01
CA GLY A 68 16.63 29.00 -7.59
C GLY A 68 16.36 27.79 -6.69
N LEU A 69 17.41 27.15 -6.16
CA LEU A 69 17.25 26.04 -5.21
C LEU A 69 16.53 26.48 -3.94
N SER A 70 16.91 27.63 -3.39
CA SER A 70 16.34 28.12 -2.13
C SER A 70 14.87 28.49 -2.26
N SER A 71 14.49 29.15 -3.36
CA SER A 71 13.09 29.41 -3.70
C SER A 71 12.29 28.11 -3.84
N GLY A 72 12.85 27.07 -4.47
CA GLY A 72 12.21 25.76 -4.57
C GLY A 72 11.97 25.10 -3.19
N VAL A 73 12.93 25.22 -2.27
CA VAL A 73 12.76 24.76 -0.88
C VAL A 73 11.67 25.56 -0.16
N GLY A 74 11.69 26.90 -0.27
CA GLY A 74 10.71 27.78 0.34
C GLY A 74 9.27 27.50 -0.14
N ALA A 75 9.12 27.22 -1.44
CA ALA A 75 7.83 26.92 -2.06
C ALA A 75 7.17 25.62 -1.55
N ALA A 76 7.90 24.73 -0.89
CA ALA A 76 7.33 23.48 -0.38
C ALA A 76 6.19 23.74 0.62
N ALA A 77 6.34 24.73 1.51
CA ALA A 77 5.33 25.01 2.54
C ALA A 77 3.97 25.47 1.96
N PRO A 78 3.90 26.47 1.06
CA PRO A 78 2.66 26.83 0.38
C PRO A 78 1.98 25.67 -0.32
N PHE A 79 2.72 24.85 -1.07
CA PHE A 79 2.16 23.71 -1.78
C PHE A 79 1.65 22.60 -0.85
N LEU A 80 2.34 22.35 0.26
CA LEU A 80 1.85 21.45 1.31
C LEU A 80 0.53 21.91 1.91
N LEU A 81 0.44 23.20 2.25
CA LEU A 81 -0.78 23.78 2.81
C LEU A 81 -1.93 23.79 1.80
N ALA A 82 -1.64 24.09 0.53
CA ALA A 82 -2.61 24.06 -0.55
C ALA A 82 -3.12 22.63 -0.81
N GLY A 83 -2.23 21.63 -0.83
CA GLY A 83 -2.59 20.21 -0.95
C GLY A 83 -3.41 19.72 0.24
N ALA A 84 -3.04 20.11 1.46
CA ALA A 84 -3.80 19.79 2.67
C ALA A 84 -5.20 20.42 2.66
N GLY A 85 -5.31 21.68 2.23
CA GLY A 85 -6.57 22.41 2.07
C GLY A 85 -7.47 21.81 0.99
N ALA A 86 -6.94 21.59 -0.21
CA ALA A 86 -7.65 20.94 -1.31
C ALA A 86 -8.12 19.53 -0.91
N GLY A 87 -7.29 18.78 -0.18
CA GLY A 87 -7.68 17.50 0.38
C GLY A 87 -8.86 17.59 1.35
N LYS A 88 -8.96 18.65 2.17
CA LYS A 88 -10.14 18.87 3.03
C LYS A 88 -11.39 19.14 2.21
N VAL A 89 -11.30 19.98 1.17
CA VAL A 89 -12.42 20.30 0.29
C VAL A 89 -12.88 19.07 -0.50
N PHE A 90 -11.96 18.31 -1.08
CA PHE A 90 -12.30 17.09 -1.82
C PHE A 90 -12.92 16.03 -0.92
N ARG A 91 -12.44 15.88 0.31
CA ARG A 91 -13.08 14.98 1.29
C ARG A 91 -14.46 15.46 1.74
N ALA A 92 -14.68 16.77 1.84
CA ALA A 92 -16.00 17.33 2.11
C ALA A 92 -16.97 17.13 0.93
N ALA A 93 -16.47 17.30 -0.31
CA ALA A 93 -17.23 17.05 -1.53
C ALA A 93 -17.56 15.55 -1.70
N ASP A 94 -16.61 14.66 -1.41
CA ASP A 94 -16.82 13.20 -1.38
C ASP A 94 -17.91 12.83 -0.37
N GLY A 95 -17.85 13.37 0.85
CA GLY A 95 -18.88 13.18 1.87
C GLY A 95 -20.26 13.72 1.47
N ALA A 96 -20.31 14.86 0.76
CA ALA A 96 -21.56 15.44 0.27
C ALA A 96 -22.15 14.67 -0.93
N LEU A 97 -21.33 13.98 -1.70
CA LEU A 97 -21.73 13.19 -2.86
C LEU A 97 -21.90 11.69 -2.54
N ALA A 98 -21.60 11.27 -1.31
CA ALA A 98 -21.71 9.89 -0.87
C ALA A 98 -23.12 9.33 -1.08
N GLY A 99 -23.21 8.14 -1.70
CA GLY A 99 -24.48 7.49 -2.06
C GLY A 99 -25.12 7.98 -3.35
N THR A 100 -24.43 8.85 -4.12
CA THR A 100 -24.83 9.20 -5.49
C THR A 100 -23.91 8.51 -6.50
N LYS A 101 -24.43 8.15 -7.68
CA LYS A 101 -23.61 7.57 -8.77
C LYS A 101 -22.44 8.48 -9.18
N VAL A 102 -22.61 9.80 -9.06
CA VAL A 102 -21.56 10.79 -9.35
C VAL A 102 -20.49 10.78 -8.27
N GLY A 103 -20.89 10.71 -6.99
CA GLY A 103 -19.95 10.58 -5.87
C GLY A 103 -19.16 9.28 -5.93
N GLU A 104 -19.81 8.15 -6.23
CA GLU A 104 -19.15 6.85 -6.35
C GLU A 104 -18.12 6.83 -7.50
N ALA A 105 -18.42 7.48 -8.63
CA ALA A 105 -17.49 7.59 -9.76
C ALA A 105 -16.28 8.49 -9.46
N LEU A 106 -16.49 9.57 -8.68
CA LEU A 106 -15.45 10.56 -8.37
C LEU A 106 -14.70 10.26 -7.07
N SER A 107 -15.21 9.39 -6.20
CA SER A 107 -14.64 9.13 -4.87
C SER A 107 -13.16 8.72 -4.89
N PRO A 108 -12.67 7.85 -5.79
CA PRO A 108 -11.25 7.53 -5.87
C PRO A 108 -10.37 8.75 -6.18
N MET A 109 -10.88 9.70 -6.97
CA MET A 109 -10.22 10.97 -7.27
C MET A 109 -10.31 11.94 -6.09
N LEU A 110 -11.49 12.07 -5.46
CA LEU A 110 -11.74 13.00 -4.36
C LEU A 110 -11.06 12.57 -3.04
N THR A 111 -10.79 11.28 -2.86
CA THR A 111 -10.08 10.75 -1.68
C THR A 111 -8.57 10.62 -1.89
N SER A 112 -8.09 10.77 -3.13
CA SER A 112 -6.67 10.62 -3.46
C SER A 112 -5.85 11.81 -2.97
N THR A 113 -4.87 11.54 -2.10
CA THR A 113 -3.86 12.55 -1.68
C THR A 113 -3.07 13.08 -2.87
N ARG A 114 -2.85 12.27 -3.91
CA ARG A 114 -2.14 12.68 -5.13
C ARG A 114 -2.98 13.67 -5.94
N ALA A 115 -4.27 13.36 -6.13
CA ALA A 115 -5.19 14.28 -6.79
C ALA A 115 -5.36 15.58 -5.98
N ALA A 116 -5.42 15.49 -4.65
CA ALA A 116 -5.46 16.64 -3.78
C ALA A 116 -4.20 17.51 -3.87
N ASN A 117 -3.01 16.92 -3.98
CA ASN A 117 -1.77 17.67 -4.16
C ASN A 117 -1.72 18.38 -5.52
N VAL A 118 -2.10 17.70 -6.61
CA VAL A 118 -2.19 18.30 -7.96
C VAL A 118 -3.23 19.43 -8.00
N ALA A 119 -4.41 19.18 -7.46
CA ALA A 119 -5.48 20.19 -7.41
C ALA A 119 -5.13 21.35 -6.48
N GLY A 120 -4.49 21.07 -5.34
CA GLY A 120 -3.97 22.09 -4.44
C GLY A 120 -2.93 22.98 -5.11
N ALA A 121 -2.00 22.39 -5.87
CA ALA A 121 -1.02 23.14 -6.64
C ALA A 121 -1.69 24.01 -7.73
N ALA A 122 -2.66 23.45 -8.47
CA ALA A 122 -3.41 24.22 -9.46
C ALA A 122 -4.21 25.37 -8.83
N ALA A 123 -4.88 25.12 -7.71
CA ALA A 123 -5.62 26.15 -6.97
C ALA A 123 -4.68 27.24 -6.44
N PHE A 124 -3.50 26.86 -5.92
CA PHE A 124 -2.48 27.82 -5.50
C PHE A 124 -2.00 28.67 -6.68
N GLY A 125 -1.74 28.06 -7.84
CA GLY A 125 -1.39 28.78 -9.06
C GLY A 125 -2.46 29.76 -9.53
N ALA A 126 -3.74 29.40 -9.40
CA ALA A 126 -4.86 30.30 -9.71
C ALA A 126 -4.90 31.52 -8.77
N MET A 127 -4.53 31.32 -7.50
CA MET A 127 -4.54 32.37 -6.50
C MET A 127 -3.33 33.30 -6.57
N GLN A 128 -2.22 32.85 -7.14
CA GLN A 128 -1.06 33.72 -7.36
C GLN A 128 -1.38 34.85 -8.33
N LYS A 129 -0.86 36.04 -8.00
CA LYS A 129 -0.89 37.18 -8.91
C LYS A 129 -0.10 36.83 -10.17
N PRO A 130 -0.67 36.99 -11.37
CA PRO A 130 0.06 36.70 -12.59
C PRO A 130 1.23 37.67 -12.78
N GLU A 131 2.38 37.14 -13.18
CA GLU A 131 3.47 37.94 -13.73
C GLU A 131 3.08 38.56 -15.08
N GLU A 132 3.88 39.49 -15.58
CA GLU A 132 3.66 40.07 -16.91
C GLU A 132 3.66 38.98 -17.99
N GLY A 133 2.58 38.92 -18.77
CA GLY A 133 2.35 37.89 -19.79
C GLY A 133 1.72 36.59 -19.28
N HIS A 134 1.45 36.46 -17.98
CA HIS A 134 0.76 35.31 -17.41
C HIS A 134 -0.71 35.61 -17.08
N THR A 135 -1.53 34.56 -16.98
CA THR A 135 -2.89 34.61 -16.45
C THR A 135 -3.03 33.67 -15.26
N ARG A 136 -4.00 33.91 -14.38
CA ARG A 136 -4.31 33.00 -13.27
C ARG A 136 -4.64 31.58 -13.75
N LEU A 137 -5.36 31.48 -14.88
CA LEU A 137 -5.70 30.20 -15.48
C LEU A 137 -4.46 29.48 -16.02
N GLY A 138 -3.57 30.21 -16.71
CA GLY A 138 -2.30 29.66 -17.18
C GLY A 138 -1.45 29.15 -16.03
N ASN A 139 -1.29 29.94 -14.95
CA ASN A 139 -0.58 29.51 -13.74
C ASN A 139 -1.20 28.25 -13.13
N ALA A 140 -2.54 28.17 -13.04
CA ALA A 140 -3.23 27.00 -12.50
C ALA A 140 -2.97 25.73 -13.32
N ILE A 141 -3.05 25.84 -14.66
CA ILE A 141 -2.79 24.71 -15.57
C ILE A 141 -1.32 24.30 -15.50
N GLY A 142 -0.40 25.26 -15.56
CA GLY A 142 1.04 25.01 -15.49
C GLY A 142 1.43 24.29 -14.21
N MET A 143 1.00 24.80 -13.05
CA MET A 143 1.27 24.16 -11.76
C MET A 143 0.64 22.77 -11.64
N GLY A 144 -0.60 22.60 -12.10
CA GLY A 144 -1.26 21.28 -12.11
C GLY A 144 -0.48 20.25 -12.92
N LEU A 145 -0.09 20.60 -14.16
CA LEU A 145 0.66 19.70 -15.04
C LEU A 145 2.05 19.36 -14.49
N GLY A 146 2.77 20.34 -13.93
CA GLY A 146 4.06 20.06 -13.31
C GLY A 146 3.97 19.13 -12.11
N PHE A 147 2.95 19.27 -11.26
CA PHE A 147 2.73 18.35 -10.14
C PHE A 147 2.30 16.95 -10.60
N MET A 148 1.64 16.81 -11.76
CA MET A 148 1.41 15.49 -12.37
C MET A 148 2.74 14.84 -12.81
N VAL A 149 3.67 15.61 -13.37
CA VAL A 149 5.02 15.12 -13.70
C VAL A 149 5.76 14.71 -12.43
N PHE A 150 5.67 15.49 -11.35
CA PHE A 150 6.24 15.13 -10.05
C PHE A 150 5.68 13.80 -9.54
N ASP A 151 4.35 13.64 -9.52
CA ASP A 151 3.71 12.43 -9.04
C ASP A 151 4.13 11.20 -9.86
N LYS A 152 4.07 11.29 -11.20
CA LYS A 152 4.43 10.18 -12.09
C LYS A 152 5.92 9.83 -12.01
N GLY A 153 6.82 10.81 -12.02
CA GLY A 153 8.25 10.55 -11.91
C GLY A 153 8.64 10.01 -10.53
N ASN A 154 7.99 10.48 -9.46
CA ASN A 154 8.20 9.96 -8.11
C ASN A 154 7.62 8.54 -7.92
N MET A 155 6.61 8.15 -8.70
CA MET A 155 6.16 6.76 -8.73
C MET A 155 7.20 5.86 -9.37
N LEU A 156 7.72 6.24 -10.54
CA LEU A 156 8.75 5.48 -11.24
C LEU A 156 10.05 5.37 -10.44
N SER A 157 10.43 6.42 -9.70
CA SER A 157 11.64 6.42 -8.87
C SER A 157 11.59 5.46 -7.67
N ARG A 158 10.39 4.98 -7.27
CA ARG A 158 10.26 4.02 -6.17
C ARG A 158 10.84 2.66 -6.50
N GLU A 159 10.86 2.30 -7.78
CA GLU A 159 11.41 1.03 -8.27
C GLU A 159 12.96 1.02 -8.28
N LEU A 160 13.58 2.19 -8.13
CA LEU A 160 15.04 2.32 -8.09
C LEU A 160 15.60 2.01 -6.69
N PRO A 161 16.83 1.47 -6.60
CA PRO A 161 17.59 1.39 -5.35
C PRO A 161 17.73 2.77 -4.69
N PHE A 162 18.01 2.81 -3.37
CA PHE A 162 18.03 4.05 -2.59
C PHE A 162 18.83 5.20 -3.23
N ALA A 163 20.04 4.93 -3.72
CA ALA A 163 20.86 5.93 -4.41
C ALA A 163 20.23 6.42 -5.72
N GLY A 164 19.66 5.50 -6.51
CA GLY A 164 18.93 5.86 -7.73
C GLY A 164 17.68 6.68 -7.45
N ARG A 165 16.97 6.36 -6.36
CA ARG A 165 15.81 7.12 -5.89
C ARG A 165 16.20 8.55 -5.50
N LEU A 166 17.28 8.73 -4.73
CA LEU A 166 17.78 10.05 -4.34
C LEU A 166 18.15 10.92 -5.55
N ALA A 167 18.70 10.32 -6.61
CA ALA A 167 19.03 11.02 -7.85
C ALA A 167 17.79 11.31 -8.72
N ALA A 168 16.78 10.44 -8.71
CA ALA A 168 15.60 10.58 -9.55
C ALA A 168 14.64 11.70 -9.10
N TYR A 169 14.60 12.04 -7.81
CA TYR A 169 13.78 13.15 -7.29
C TYR A 169 14.14 14.51 -7.93
N PRO A 170 15.40 14.99 -7.89
CA PRO A 170 15.74 16.27 -8.50
C PRO A 170 15.57 16.25 -10.03
N VAL A 171 15.82 15.12 -10.71
CA VAL A 171 15.59 15.01 -12.17
C VAL A 171 14.10 15.13 -12.52
N THR A 172 13.24 14.44 -11.78
CA THR A 172 11.78 14.54 -11.92
C THR A 172 11.31 15.96 -11.63
N GLY A 173 11.87 16.58 -10.57
CA GLY A 173 11.59 17.95 -10.20
C GLY A 173 11.99 18.94 -11.29
N PHE A 174 13.14 18.72 -11.91
CA PHE A 174 13.62 19.52 -13.03
C PHE A 174 12.66 19.48 -14.21
N ALA A 175 12.27 18.27 -14.63
CA ALA A 175 11.32 18.07 -15.72
C ALA A 175 9.96 18.70 -15.41
N GLY A 176 9.43 18.48 -14.21
CA GLY A 176 8.13 19.06 -13.84
C GLY A 176 8.18 20.58 -13.75
N GLY A 177 9.25 21.17 -13.23
CA GLY A 177 9.43 22.63 -13.19
C GLY A 177 9.49 23.26 -14.60
N ALA A 178 10.19 22.61 -15.54
CA ALA A 178 10.19 23.04 -16.95
C ALA A 178 8.78 23.00 -17.56
N VAL A 179 8.03 21.92 -17.32
CA VAL A 179 6.64 21.78 -17.78
C VAL A 179 5.74 22.85 -17.17
N MET A 180 5.92 23.21 -15.90
CA MET A 180 5.14 24.29 -15.26
C MET A 180 5.33 25.61 -16.01
N ALA A 181 6.57 26.00 -16.30
CA ALA A 181 6.87 27.26 -16.98
C ALA A 181 6.28 27.30 -18.39
N GLU A 182 6.53 26.26 -19.19
CA GLU A 182 6.08 26.19 -20.57
C GLU A 182 4.56 26.18 -20.68
N ALA A 183 3.89 25.32 -19.89
CA ALA A 183 2.44 25.28 -19.90
C ALA A 183 1.84 26.59 -19.37
N SER A 184 2.40 27.17 -18.31
CA SER A 184 1.89 28.43 -17.77
C SER A 184 1.93 29.56 -18.80
N GLN A 185 3.04 29.73 -19.50
CA GLN A 185 3.18 30.75 -20.55
C GLN A 185 2.27 30.43 -21.74
N LEU A 186 2.29 29.18 -22.22
CA LEU A 186 1.52 28.75 -23.39
C LEU A 186 0.02 28.97 -23.20
N PHE A 187 -0.52 28.62 -22.03
CA PHE A 187 -1.93 28.81 -21.72
C PHE A 187 -2.29 30.25 -21.32
N SER A 188 -1.31 31.13 -21.11
CA SER A 188 -1.54 32.54 -20.80
C SER A 188 -1.56 33.43 -22.03
N ASP A 189 -0.58 33.31 -22.91
CA ASP A 189 -0.41 34.20 -24.05
C ASP A 189 -0.12 33.49 -25.39
N GLY A 190 -0.17 32.16 -25.39
CA GLY A 190 0.06 31.35 -26.59
C GLY A 190 1.53 31.20 -26.98
N LYS A 191 2.48 31.63 -26.13
CA LYS A 191 3.91 31.52 -26.40
C LYS A 191 4.58 30.50 -25.48
N LEU A 192 5.71 29.98 -25.94
CA LEU A 192 6.61 29.20 -25.09
C LEU A 192 7.38 30.12 -24.15
N ALA A 193 7.73 29.62 -22.97
CA ALA A 193 8.53 30.36 -22.02
C ALA A 193 9.96 30.57 -22.56
N SER A 194 10.63 31.65 -22.15
CA SER A 194 12.04 31.84 -22.51
C SER A 194 12.90 30.75 -21.87
N ASN A 195 14.00 30.38 -22.53
CA ASN A 195 14.93 29.36 -22.02
C ASN A 195 15.39 29.65 -20.59
N ASP A 196 15.61 30.94 -20.25
CA ASP A 196 16.01 31.37 -18.92
C ASP A 196 14.92 31.07 -17.88
N LYS A 197 13.65 31.37 -18.19
CA LYS A 197 12.50 31.06 -17.33
C LYS A 197 12.31 29.55 -17.16
N VAL A 198 12.39 28.79 -18.26
CA VAL A 198 12.26 27.33 -18.23
C VAL A 198 13.34 26.72 -17.35
N LEU A 199 14.59 27.15 -17.51
CA LEU A 199 15.69 26.63 -16.71
C LEU A 199 15.56 27.04 -15.23
N GLN A 200 15.14 28.28 -14.94
CA GLN A 200 14.91 28.74 -13.57
C GLN A 200 13.84 27.90 -12.87
N SER A 201 12.69 27.71 -13.52
CA SER A 201 11.60 26.89 -12.99
C SER A 201 11.99 25.43 -12.87
N ALA A 202 12.82 24.91 -13.77
CA ALA A 202 13.37 23.56 -13.66
C ALA A 202 14.26 23.41 -12.42
N VAL A 203 15.18 24.34 -12.17
CA VAL A 203 16.03 24.31 -10.96
C VAL A 203 15.19 24.41 -9.68
N GLN A 204 14.20 25.30 -9.66
CA GLN A 204 13.25 25.41 -8.54
C GLN A 204 12.45 24.12 -8.35
N GLY A 205 11.97 23.52 -9.44
CA GLY A 205 11.24 22.25 -9.43
C GLY A 205 12.09 21.09 -8.89
N ALA A 206 13.38 21.04 -9.25
CA ALA A 206 14.34 20.06 -8.74
C ALA A 206 14.46 20.15 -7.21
N ALA A 207 14.66 21.35 -6.67
CA ALA A 207 14.73 21.59 -5.24
C ALA A 207 13.41 21.31 -4.52
N LEU A 208 12.29 21.76 -5.08
CA LEU A 208 10.95 21.54 -4.54
C LEU A 208 10.66 20.05 -4.44
N ASN A 209 10.85 19.28 -5.51
CA ASN A 209 10.54 17.85 -5.50
C ASN A 209 11.46 17.06 -4.55
N TRP A 210 12.70 17.54 -4.34
CA TRP A 210 13.62 16.96 -3.36
C TRP A 210 13.23 17.31 -1.91
N SER A 211 12.75 18.53 -1.65
CA SER A 211 12.40 18.98 -0.28
C SER A 211 11.02 18.53 0.18
N MET A 212 10.07 18.33 -0.75
CA MET A 212 8.67 17.97 -0.43
C MET A 212 8.51 16.74 0.49
N PRO A 213 9.25 15.62 0.30
CA PRO A 213 9.19 14.49 1.23
C PRO A 213 9.61 14.86 2.66
N LEU A 214 10.66 15.66 2.82
CA LEU A 214 11.16 16.12 4.12
C LEU A 214 10.17 17.08 4.77
N ALA A 215 9.59 17.98 3.99
CA ALA A 215 8.60 18.93 4.45
C ALA A 215 7.28 18.23 4.85
N HIS A 216 6.86 17.19 4.13
CA HIS A 216 5.74 16.32 4.53
C HIS A 216 6.00 15.61 5.88
N GLU A 217 7.19 15.04 6.07
CA GLU A 217 7.58 14.40 7.32
C GLU A 217 7.62 15.39 8.49
N ALA A 218 8.23 16.57 8.28
CA ALA A 218 8.28 17.64 9.27
C ALA A 218 6.88 18.14 9.63
N TYR A 219 6.01 18.38 8.64
CA TYR A 219 4.62 18.76 8.85
C TYR A 219 3.88 17.70 9.67
N THR A 220 4.04 16.42 9.32
CA THR A 220 3.40 15.30 10.04
C THR A 220 3.83 15.25 11.50
N ARG A 221 5.11 15.48 11.80
CA ARG A 221 5.62 15.56 13.17
C ARG A 221 5.06 16.78 13.92
N LEU A 222 5.04 17.95 13.30
CA LEU A 222 4.52 19.18 13.90
C LEU A 222 3.01 19.13 14.16
N THR A 223 2.27 18.40 13.32
CA THR A 223 0.83 18.20 13.51
C THR A 223 0.52 16.96 14.34
N THR A 224 1.50 16.23 14.87
CA THR A 224 1.27 15.13 15.81
C THR A 224 1.13 15.70 17.21
N LYS A 225 -0.07 15.59 17.80
CA LYS A 225 -0.31 16.01 19.19
C LYS A 225 -0.10 14.83 20.12
N THR A 226 0.66 15.06 21.19
CA THR A 226 0.74 14.11 22.30
C THR A 226 -0.47 14.34 23.20
N VAL A 227 -1.35 13.35 23.33
CA VAL A 227 -2.52 13.42 24.20
C VAL A 227 -2.24 12.57 25.45
N PRO A 228 -2.52 13.07 26.67
CA PRO A 228 -2.41 12.27 27.87
C PRO A 228 -3.40 11.09 27.79
N GLY A 229 -2.89 9.87 27.85
CA GLY A 229 -3.71 8.67 27.95
C GLY A 229 -4.27 8.48 29.37
N GLU A 230 -5.35 7.71 29.49
CA GLU A 230 -6.10 7.45 30.74
C GLU A 230 -5.28 6.80 31.87
N GLN A 231 -4.02 6.42 31.63
CA GLN A 231 -3.12 5.82 32.62
C GLN A 231 -1.80 6.58 32.81
N GLY A 232 -1.74 7.86 32.44
CA GLY A 232 -0.51 8.65 32.52
C GLY A 232 0.54 8.30 31.45
N THR A 233 0.18 7.46 30.48
CA THR A 233 0.97 7.22 29.27
C THR A 233 0.62 8.27 28.23
N ASN A 234 1.62 9.03 27.79
CA ASN A 234 1.46 9.96 26.68
C ASN A 234 1.26 9.16 25.38
N VAL A 235 0.10 9.29 24.73
CA VAL A 235 -0.18 8.67 23.43
C VAL A 235 0.08 9.71 22.35
N GLU A 236 1.02 9.42 21.45
CA GLU A 236 1.19 10.22 20.23
C GLU A 236 -0.03 10.01 19.33
N VAL A 237 -0.91 11.00 19.28
CA VAL A 237 -2.02 11.03 18.33
C VAL A 237 -1.58 11.85 17.13
N ARG A 238 -1.28 11.16 16.02
CA ARG A 238 -1.00 11.80 14.74
C ARG A 238 -2.29 12.45 14.23
N THR A 239 -2.49 13.74 14.52
CA THR A 239 -3.61 14.49 13.98
C THR A 239 -3.30 14.82 12.51
N ASN A 240 -3.99 14.15 11.59
CA ASN A 240 -4.11 14.57 10.20
C ASN A 240 -4.94 15.88 10.11
N GLY A 241 -4.41 16.99 10.65
CA GLY A 241 -4.84 18.36 10.37
C GLY A 241 -6.16 18.86 10.99
N ILE A 242 -6.51 18.45 12.21
CA ILE A 242 -7.63 19.04 12.97
C ILE A 242 -7.08 19.91 14.11
N ILE A 243 -7.18 21.23 13.95
CA ILE A 243 -6.97 22.20 15.03
C ILE A 243 -8.33 22.37 15.70
N ASN A 244 -8.44 21.98 16.97
CA ASN A 244 -9.54 22.36 17.85
C ASN A 244 -9.12 23.62 18.61
N ASP A 245 -9.75 24.76 18.30
CA ASP A 245 -9.76 25.92 19.20
C ASP A 245 -10.89 25.73 20.22
N ALA A 246 -10.51 25.78 21.48
CA ALA A 246 -11.38 25.60 22.63
C ALA A 246 -12.18 26.88 22.88
N ASN A 247 -13.49 26.88 22.59
CA ASN A 247 -14.50 27.68 23.32
C ASN A 247 -15.96 27.38 22.92
N THR A 248 -16.30 26.11 22.67
CA THR A 248 -17.71 25.68 22.55
C THR A 248 -17.95 24.42 23.36
N ALA A 249 -18.03 24.60 24.68
CA ALA A 249 -18.62 23.61 25.58
C ALA A 249 -20.07 23.36 25.12
N GLY A 250 -20.29 22.19 24.51
CA GLY A 250 -21.56 21.78 23.91
C GLY A 250 -21.44 20.82 22.73
N ALA A 251 -20.23 20.64 22.17
CA ALA A 251 -19.99 19.73 21.04
C ALA A 251 -18.99 18.60 21.35
N ALA A 252 -18.73 18.31 22.64
CA ALA A 252 -17.85 17.22 23.07
C ALA A 252 -18.40 15.81 22.78
N ASP A 253 -19.68 15.71 22.41
CA ASP A 253 -20.34 14.43 22.05
C ASP A 253 -20.33 14.09 20.56
N LYS A 254 -19.64 14.86 19.69
CA LYS A 254 -19.79 14.67 18.22
C LYS A 254 -18.53 14.58 17.35
N ILE A 255 -17.32 14.48 17.91
CA ILE A 255 -16.13 14.26 17.06
C ILE A 255 -15.18 13.23 17.70
N ALA A 256 -15.58 11.98 17.62
CA ALA A 256 -14.69 10.82 17.73
C ALA A 256 -13.86 10.68 16.43
N PRO A 257 -12.64 10.08 16.47
CA PRO A 257 -11.89 9.73 15.27
C PRO A 257 -12.81 8.91 14.35
N LYS A 258 -12.84 9.23 13.03
CA LYS A 258 -13.67 8.57 11.99
C LYS A 258 -14.30 7.28 12.51
N THR A 259 -15.54 7.41 12.98
CA THR A 259 -16.11 6.46 13.94
C THR A 259 -16.10 5.04 13.38
N THR A 260 -16.12 4.04 14.25
CA THR A 260 -16.41 2.64 13.90
C THR A 260 -17.59 2.50 12.92
N ILE A 261 -18.54 3.45 12.95
CA ILE A 261 -19.68 3.56 12.02
C ILE A 261 -19.22 3.76 10.56
N ASP A 262 -18.20 4.58 10.30
CA ASP A 262 -17.67 4.83 8.95
C ASP A 262 -16.93 3.59 8.40
N LEU A 263 -16.17 2.89 9.25
CA LEU A 263 -15.51 1.63 8.88
C LEU A 263 -16.54 0.52 8.61
N ASN A 264 -17.62 0.47 9.39
CA ASN A 264 -18.70 -0.49 9.18
C ASN A 264 -19.45 -0.21 7.88
N ALA A 265 -19.76 1.06 7.59
CA ALA A 265 -20.39 1.46 6.34
C ALA A 265 -19.50 1.14 5.12
N LEU A 266 -18.20 1.47 5.18
CA LEU A 266 -17.24 1.16 4.12
C LEU A 266 -17.09 -0.36 3.92
N SER A 267 -17.00 -1.11 5.02
CA SER A 267 -16.92 -2.58 4.97
C SER A 267 -18.16 -3.18 4.32
N LYS A 268 -19.36 -2.71 4.71
CA LYS A 268 -20.64 -3.16 4.15
C LYS A 268 -20.77 -2.84 2.66
N ALA A 269 -20.53 -1.58 2.27
CA ALA A 269 -20.61 -1.17 0.87
C ALA A 269 -19.61 -1.95 0.00
N TYR A 270 -18.41 -2.22 0.52
CA TYR A 270 -17.46 -3.05 -0.21
C TYR A 270 -17.88 -4.52 -0.27
N SER A 271 -18.45 -5.10 0.78
CA SER A 271 -19.01 -6.45 0.73
C SER A 271 -20.11 -6.58 -0.32
N GLU A 272 -20.98 -5.57 -0.45
CA GLU A 272 -22.00 -5.50 -1.49
C GLU A 272 -21.37 -5.42 -2.89
N TYR A 273 -20.39 -4.52 -3.06
CA TYR A 273 -19.63 -4.40 -4.31
C TYR A 273 -18.96 -5.73 -4.72
N VAL A 274 -18.28 -6.42 -3.80
CA VAL A 274 -17.66 -7.72 -4.07
C VAL A 274 -18.71 -8.69 -4.58
N ARG A 275 -19.83 -8.84 -3.86
CA ARG A 275 -20.90 -9.78 -4.22
C ARG A 275 -21.49 -9.48 -5.60
N GLU A 276 -21.64 -8.22 -5.96
CA GLU A 276 -22.16 -7.80 -7.27
C GLU A 276 -21.14 -7.94 -8.41
N ASN A 277 -19.85 -8.00 -8.09
CA ASN A 277 -18.75 -8.00 -9.07
C ASN A 277 -17.88 -9.27 -8.97
N GLN A 278 -18.38 -10.35 -8.37
CA GLN A 278 -17.64 -11.62 -8.33
C GLN A 278 -17.40 -12.12 -9.76
N PRO A 279 -16.18 -12.59 -10.08
CA PRO A 279 -15.93 -13.21 -11.37
C PRO A 279 -16.85 -14.41 -11.55
N VAL A 280 -17.45 -14.50 -12.74
CA VAL A 280 -18.22 -15.69 -13.13
C VAL A 280 -17.28 -16.61 -13.89
N TYR A 281 -17.06 -17.81 -13.36
CA TYR A 281 -16.20 -18.79 -14.00
C TYR A 281 -17.01 -19.59 -15.03
N PRO A 282 -16.57 -19.67 -16.29
CA PRO A 282 -17.25 -20.46 -17.30
C PRO A 282 -17.08 -21.95 -17.01
N THR A 283 -17.99 -22.77 -17.54
CA THR A 283 -17.80 -24.23 -17.47
C THR A 283 -16.59 -24.64 -18.32
N THR A 284 -15.81 -25.60 -17.83
CA THR A 284 -14.62 -26.11 -18.51
C THR A 284 -14.94 -26.70 -19.89
N GLU A 285 -16.09 -27.34 -20.03
CA GLU A 285 -16.59 -27.93 -21.26
C GLU A 285 -16.91 -26.85 -22.31
N GLU A 286 -17.56 -25.76 -21.91
CA GLU A 286 -17.83 -24.63 -22.80
C GLU A 286 -16.53 -23.95 -23.22
N PHE A 287 -15.63 -23.71 -22.28
CA PHE A 287 -14.38 -22.98 -22.54
C PHE A 287 -13.43 -23.75 -23.47
N SER A 288 -13.31 -25.06 -23.28
CA SER A 288 -12.45 -25.93 -24.11
C SER A 288 -12.92 -26.07 -25.56
N SER A 289 -14.16 -25.66 -25.87
CA SER A 289 -14.70 -25.66 -27.23
C SER A 289 -14.39 -24.37 -28.01
N LEU A 290 -13.87 -23.34 -27.35
CA LEU A 290 -13.59 -22.03 -27.94
C LEU A 290 -12.19 -21.97 -28.56
N THR A 291 -12.08 -21.23 -29.66
CA THR A 291 -10.78 -20.83 -30.23
C THR A 291 -10.07 -19.80 -29.34
N PRO A 292 -8.73 -19.67 -29.41
CA PRO A 292 -7.98 -18.61 -28.72
C PRO A 292 -8.58 -17.21 -28.91
N GLU A 293 -9.02 -16.87 -30.12
CA GLU A 293 -9.65 -15.59 -30.43
C GLU A 293 -11.01 -15.41 -29.73
N GLU A 294 -11.85 -16.45 -29.70
CA GLU A 294 -13.14 -16.45 -29.00
C GLU A 294 -12.97 -16.35 -27.48
N ILE A 295 -11.91 -16.95 -26.93
CA ILE A 295 -11.52 -16.80 -25.53
C ILE A 295 -11.23 -15.32 -25.23
N VAL A 296 -10.43 -14.66 -26.06
CA VAL A 296 -10.14 -13.21 -25.91
C VAL A 296 -11.39 -12.35 -26.09
N GLN A 297 -12.28 -12.68 -27.02
CA GLN A 297 -13.55 -11.96 -27.22
C GLN A 297 -14.51 -12.04 -26.03
N ARG A 298 -14.42 -13.11 -25.23
CA ARG A 298 -15.18 -13.24 -23.98
C ARG A 298 -14.50 -12.53 -22.80
N GLY A 299 -13.39 -11.84 -23.05
CA GLY A 299 -12.60 -11.18 -22.03
C GLY A 299 -11.76 -12.17 -21.25
N PHE A 300 -11.02 -13.06 -21.91
CA PHE A 300 -10.07 -13.96 -21.23
C PHE A 300 -8.71 -13.95 -21.92
N TYR A 301 -7.62 -14.08 -21.16
CA TYR A 301 -6.29 -14.13 -21.76
C TYR A 301 -5.97 -15.53 -22.31
N HIS A 302 -5.52 -15.61 -23.57
CA HIS A 302 -4.97 -16.82 -24.18
C HIS A 302 -3.68 -16.48 -24.96
N PRO A 303 -2.55 -17.17 -24.72
CA PRO A 303 -1.24 -16.78 -25.28
C PRO A 303 -1.14 -16.96 -26.79
N ASP A 304 -1.93 -17.89 -27.36
CA ASP A 304 -1.93 -18.15 -28.81
C ASP A 304 -2.92 -17.27 -29.57
N ALA A 305 -3.67 -16.40 -28.88
CA ALA A 305 -4.62 -15.50 -29.51
C ALA A 305 -3.88 -14.36 -30.23
N THR A 306 -4.31 -14.05 -31.44
CA THR A 306 -3.71 -12.97 -32.23
C THR A 306 -4.30 -11.58 -31.93
N ASN A 307 -5.44 -11.53 -31.24
CA ASN A 307 -6.22 -10.32 -30.94
C ASN A 307 -6.03 -9.79 -29.50
N LEU A 308 -4.84 -9.96 -28.91
CA LEU A 308 -4.57 -9.60 -27.52
C LEU A 308 -4.82 -8.12 -27.18
N GLU A 309 -4.72 -7.23 -28.17
CA GLU A 309 -5.05 -5.81 -28.03
C GLU A 309 -6.51 -5.56 -27.61
N GLN A 310 -7.42 -6.49 -27.89
CA GLN A 310 -8.82 -6.41 -27.43
C GLN A 310 -8.94 -6.53 -25.91
N LEU A 311 -7.96 -7.12 -25.22
CA LEU A 311 -7.95 -7.14 -23.75
C LEU A 311 -7.84 -5.75 -23.15
N ALA A 312 -7.24 -4.78 -23.84
CA ALA A 312 -7.19 -3.39 -23.37
C ALA A 312 -8.60 -2.78 -23.25
N TYR A 313 -9.53 -3.18 -24.12
CA TYR A 313 -10.94 -2.77 -24.04
C TYR A 313 -11.65 -3.36 -22.81
N PHE A 314 -11.30 -4.59 -22.44
CA PHE A 314 -11.80 -5.24 -21.21
C PHE A 314 -11.10 -4.78 -19.94
N GLN A 315 -9.94 -4.12 -20.02
CA GLN A 315 -9.28 -3.52 -18.85
C GLN A 315 -10.05 -2.30 -18.33
N GLU A 316 -10.80 -1.61 -19.20
CA GLU A 316 -11.68 -0.50 -18.84
C GLU A 316 -13.10 -0.96 -18.46
N ALA A 317 -13.53 -2.13 -18.94
CA ALA A 317 -14.81 -2.74 -18.58
C ALA A 317 -14.70 -3.56 -17.28
N LYS A 318 -15.69 -3.46 -16.39
CA LYS A 318 -15.89 -4.44 -15.32
C LYS A 318 -16.68 -5.61 -15.90
N PRO A 319 -16.27 -6.89 -15.77
CA PRO A 319 -15.17 -7.46 -14.98
C PRO A 319 -13.83 -7.67 -15.73
N ARG A 320 -12.73 -7.82 -14.97
CA ARG A 320 -11.37 -8.05 -15.50
C ARG A 320 -11.29 -9.39 -16.26
N PRO A 321 -10.42 -9.48 -17.28
CA PRO A 321 -10.29 -10.73 -18.00
C PRO A 321 -9.69 -11.85 -17.15
N LEU A 322 -10.36 -12.99 -17.11
CA LEU A 322 -9.90 -14.21 -16.43
C LEU A 322 -8.87 -14.94 -17.33
N PRO A 323 -7.83 -15.58 -16.78
CA PRO A 323 -6.86 -16.34 -17.58
C PRO A 323 -7.41 -17.72 -17.97
N ASP A 324 -6.99 -18.24 -19.13
CA ASP A 324 -7.27 -19.64 -19.51
C ASP A 324 -6.74 -20.64 -18.49
N ALA A 325 -7.59 -21.56 -18.02
CA ALA A 325 -7.25 -22.52 -16.97
C ALA A 325 -6.09 -23.48 -17.33
N GLY A 326 -5.97 -23.88 -18.60
CA GLY A 326 -4.90 -24.76 -19.08
C GLY A 326 -3.55 -24.05 -19.10
N VAL A 327 -3.53 -22.79 -19.51
CA VAL A 327 -2.36 -21.91 -19.43
C VAL A 327 -1.93 -21.72 -17.98
N VAL A 328 -2.88 -21.42 -17.08
CA VAL A 328 -2.58 -21.31 -15.64
C VAL A 328 -1.99 -22.62 -15.11
N ALA A 329 -2.58 -23.77 -15.43
CA ALA A 329 -2.09 -25.07 -14.95
C ALA A 329 -0.66 -25.36 -15.43
N SER A 330 -0.34 -25.03 -16.69
CA SER A 330 1.01 -25.18 -17.25
C SER A 330 2.04 -24.31 -16.53
N GLU A 331 1.70 -23.05 -16.28
CA GLU A 331 2.58 -22.10 -15.61
C GLU A 331 2.74 -22.41 -14.12
N VAL A 332 1.68 -22.87 -13.45
CA VAL A 332 1.74 -23.40 -12.08
C VAL A 332 2.65 -24.62 -12.03
N ALA A 333 2.50 -25.58 -12.95
CA ALA A 333 3.33 -26.78 -13.00
C ALA A 333 4.83 -26.45 -13.10
N LYS A 334 5.21 -25.45 -13.92
CA LYS A 334 6.58 -24.94 -14.01
C LYS A 334 7.06 -24.34 -12.69
N SER A 335 6.23 -23.51 -12.06
CA SER A 335 6.55 -22.83 -10.79
C SER A 335 6.77 -23.81 -9.62
N VAL A 336 6.08 -24.96 -9.63
CA VAL A 336 6.19 -25.98 -8.59
C VAL A 336 7.08 -27.18 -8.97
N GLN A 337 7.74 -27.16 -10.13
CA GLN A 337 8.49 -28.31 -10.66
C GLN A 337 9.58 -28.82 -9.69
N GLY A 338 10.27 -27.91 -9.00
CA GLY A 338 11.33 -28.24 -8.04
C GLY A 338 10.84 -28.61 -6.64
N MET A 339 9.53 -28.54 -6.39
CA MET A 339 8.95 -28.74 -5.06
C MET A 339 8.55 -30.21 -4.90
N PRO A 340 9.08 -30.97 -3.94
CA PRO A 340 8.77 -32.39 -3.80
C PRO A 340 7.30 -32.60 -3.40
N MET A 341 6.77 -33.79 -3.73
CA MET A 341 5.46 -34.21 -3.21
C MET A 341 5.54 -34.48 -1.71
N ALA A 342 4.44 -34.26 -1.00
CA ALA A 342 4.33 -34.65 0.40
C ALA A 342 4.42 -36.19 0.51
N THR A 343 5.29 -36.66 1.40
CA THR A 343 5.56 -38.10 1.57
C THR A 343 4.90 -38.64 2.83
N ALA A 344 4.44 -39.89 2.79
CA ALA A 344 3.89 -40.57 3.97
C ALA A 344 4.86 -40.63 5.16
N ASN A 345 6.17 -40.69 4.89
CA ASN A 345 7.23 -40.74 5.90
C ASN A 345 8.27 -39.68 5.57
N GLY A 346 8.45 -38.68 6.44
CA GLY A 346 9.38 -37.57 6.21
C GLY A 346 9.00 -36.31 6.97
N ASN A 347 9.69 -35.21 6.69
CA ASN A 347 9.35 -33.90 7.25
C ASN A 347 7.92 -33.48 6.86
N LEU A 348 7.25 -32.75 7.75
CA LEU A 348 5.96 -32.15 7.42
C LEU A 348 6.20 -30.91 6.55
N ILE A 349 5.34 -30.73 5.56
CA ILE A 349 5.39 -29.60 4.63
C ILE A 349 4.09 -28.84 4.82
N LEU A 350 4.18 -27.56 5.13
CA LEU A 350 3.04 -26.70 5.37
C LEU A 350 2.92 -25.70 4.23
N GLY A 351 1.71 -25.48 3.76
CA GLY A 351 1.36 -24.45 2.79
C GLY A 351 0.52 -23.37 3.46
N GLU A 352 0.66 -22.12 3.07
CA GLU A 352 -0.28 -21.05 3.43
C GLU A 352 -0.64 -20.30 2.16
N TRP A 353 -1.93 -20.05 1.97
CA TRP A 353 -2.40 -19.40 0.75
C TRP A 353 -3.80 -18.78 0.90
N ASN A 354 -3.85 -17.46 0.84
CA ASN A 354 -5.09 -16.74 0.53
C ASN A 354 -5.51 -17.03 -0.93
N MET A 355 -6.68 -17.65 -1.11
CA MET A 355 -7.14 -18.16 -2.40
C MET A 355 -8.03 -17.16 -3.18
N GLU A 356 -8.13 -15.90 -2.71
CA GLU A 356 -8.86 -14.78 -3.34
C GLU A 356 -10.28 -15.17 -3.81
N PHE A 357 -11.23 -15.20 -2.87
CA PHE A 357 -12.64 -15.56 -3.11
C PHE A 357 -12.81 -16.96 -3.74
N LEU A 358 -12.22 -18.00 -3.14
CA LEU A 358 -12.40 -19.36 -3.61
C LEU A 358 -13.85 -19.83 -3.43
N THR A 359 -14.45 -20.19 -4.57
CA THR A 359 -15.79 -20.77 -4.71
C THR A 359 -15.70 -22.13 -5.42
N GLY A 360 -16.80 -22.91 -5.42
CA GLY A 360 -16.86 -24.23 -6.06
C GLY A 360 -16.60 -24.20 -7.57
N ASP A 361 -17.06 -23.17 -8.27
CA ASP A 361 -16.82 -22.94 -9.69
C ASP A 361 -15.38 -22.51 -9.97
N LYS A 362 -14.79 -21.62 -9.16
CA LYS A 362 -13.33 -21.31 -9.24
C LYS A 362 -12.48 -22.58 -9.04
N ALA A 363 -12.84 -23.39 -8.04
CA ALA A 363 -12.18 -24.66 -7.75
C ALA A 363 -12.26 -25.62 -8.95
N ALA A 364 -13.43 -25.71 -9.60
CA ALA A 364 -13.62 -26.52 -10.79
C ALA A 364 -12.83 -25.98 -11.99
N TYR A 365 -12.84 -24.68 -12.22
CA TYR A 365 -12.16 -24.03 -13.34
C TYR A 365 -10.65 -24.22 -13.26
N PHE A 366 -10.01 -23.96 -12.11
CA PHE A 366 -8.57 -24.13 -11.91
C PHE A 366 -8.16 -25.49 -11.35
N LYS A 367 -9.00 -26.53 -11.52
CA LYS A 367 -8.80 -27.87 -10.96
C LYS A 367 -7.39 -28.42 -11.16
N ASP A 368 -6.87 -28.35 -12.38
CA ASP A 368 -5.55 -28.90 -12.69
C ASP A 368 -4.41 -28.12 -12.06
N SER A 369 -4.58 -26.81 -11.84
CA SER A 369 -3.62 -26.00 -11.09
C SER A 369 -3.55 -26.45 -9.63
N TYR A 370 -4.71 -26.65 -8.99
CA TYR A 370 -4.75 -27.15 -7.61
C TYR A 370 -4.14 -28.56 -7.48
N LYS A 371 -4.33 -29.44 -8.48
CA LYS A 371 -3.68 -30.75 -8.53
C LYS A 371 -2.15 -30.72 -8.59
N GLN A 372 -1.56 -29.63 -9.08
CA GLN A 372 -0.11 -29.44 -9.07
C GLN A 372 0.41 -28.93 -7.72
N ILE A 373 -0.43 -28.22 -6.96
CA ILE A 373 -0.06 -27.51 -5.72
C ILE A 373 -0.33 -28.35 -4.48
N VAL A 374 -1.57 -28.82 -4.32
CA VAL A 374 -2.06 -29.41 -3.07
C VAL A 374 -1.27 -30.65 -2.67
N PRO A 375 -0.96 -31.62 -3.56
CA PRO A 375 -0.24 -32.85 -3.20
C PRO A 375 1.19 -32.64 -2.64
N ARG A 376 1.70 -31.40 -2.66
CA ARG A 376 3.03 -31.04 -2.15
C ARG A 376 3.03 -30.61 -0.69
N HIS A 377 1.86 -30.54 -0.05
CA HIS A 377 1.72 -30.06 1.33
C HIS A 377 0.97 -31.07 2.18
N HIS A 378 1.41 -31.27 3.42
CA HIS A 378 0.68 -32.10 4.38
C HIS A 378 -0.49 -31.34 5.00
N LEU A 379 -0.35 -30.03 5.17
CA LEU A 379 -1.39 -29.15 5.68
C LEU A 379 -1.30 -27.83 4.91
N MET A 380 -2.41 -27.35 4.37
CA MET A 380 -2.49 -25.99 3.82
C MET A 380 -3.44 -25.15 4.67
N PHE A 381 -2.96 -24.00 5.14
CA PHE A 381 -3.76 -22.94 5.73
C PHE A 381 -4.34 -22.13 4.57
N VAL A 382 -5.65 -21.91 4.56
CA VAL A 382 -6.32 -21.24 3.44
C VAL A 382 -7.25 -20.13 3.93
N GLU A 383 -7.25 -19.04 3.19
CA GLU A 383 -8.04 -17.85 3.49
C GLU A 383 -8.87 -17.45 2.27
N GLU A 384 -9.94 -16.69 2.53
CA GLU A 384 -10.88 -16.22 1.49
C GLU A 384 -11.55 -17.35 0.69
N ALA A 385 -11.75 -18.50 1.32
CA ALA A 385 -12.41 -19.65 0.72
C ALA A 385 -13.82 -19.85 1.28
N ASN A 386 -14.67 -20.56 0.55
CA ASN A 386 -15.94 -21.08 1.06
C ASN A 386 -15.92 -22.62 1.13
N ALA A 387 -16.93 -23.19 1.79
CA ALA A 387 -17.01 -24.64 2.01
C ALA A 387 -17.03 -25.43 0.68
N ASP A 388 -17.79 -24.97 -0.31
CA ASP A 388 -17.94 -25.66 -1.60
C ASP A 388 -16.61 -25.72 -2.38
N GLY A 389 -15.89 -24.60 -2.44
CA GLY A 389 -14.58 -24.51 -3.09
C GLY A 389 -13.56 -25.43 -2.42
N LEU A 390 -13.49 -25.39 -1.10
CA LEU A 390 -12.51 -26.19 -0.36
C LEU A 390 -12.84 -27.68 -0.40
N ALA A 391 -14.12 -28.05 -0.29
CA ALA A 391 -14.59 -29.42 -0.44
C ALA A 391 -14.22 -30.00 -1.81
N ARG A 392 -14.41 -29.21 -2.87
CA ARG A 392 -14.06 -29.63 -4.23
C ARG A 392 -12.57 -29.86 -4.40
N ILE A 393 -11.72 -28.94 -3.93
CA ILE A 393 -10.26 -29.11 -3.98
C ILE A 393 -9.83 -30.36 -3.19
N ALA A 394 -10.39 -30.55 -2.00
CA ALA A 394 -10.10 -31.69 -1.14
C ALA A 394 -10.46 -33.01 -1.83
N GLN A 395 -11.67 -33.11 -2.39
CA GLN A 395 -12.13 -34.26 -3.16
C GLN A 395 -11.21 -34.56 -4.35
N ASP A 396 -10.88 -33.55 -5.15
CA ASP A 396 -10.07 -33.71 -6.37
C ASP A 396 -8.61 -34.11 -6.09
N ASN A 397 -8.13 -33.94 -4.86
CA ASN A 397 -6.76 -34.27 -4.44
C ASN A 397 -6.67 -35.44 -3.44
N GLY A 398 -7.80 -36.00 -2.99
CA GLY A 398 -7.82 -37.05 -1.97
C GLY A 398 -7.42 -36.56 -0.57
N TYR A 399 -7.76 -35.31 -0.24
CA TYR A 399 -7.51 -34.66 1.04
C TYR A 399 -8.81 -34.55 1.84
N ASN A 400 -8.69 -34.33 3.14
CA ASN A 400 -9.80 -33.83 3.97
C ASN A 400 -9.78 -32.30 3.97
N PHE A 401 -10.86 -31.67 4.41
CA PHE A 401 -10.89 -30.24 4.67
C PHE A 401 -11.63 -29.94 5.96
N GLU A 402 -11.24 -28.84 6.60
CA GLU A 402 -11.90 -28.27 7.77
C GLU A 402 -12.04 -26.78 7.53
N ILE A 403 -13.19 -26.19 7.81
CA ILE A 403 -13.44 -24.78 7.49
C ILE A 403 -14.27 -24.09 8.58
N SER A 404 -13.98 -22.82 8.83
CA SER A 404 -14.80 -21.99 9.71
C SER A 404 -16.13 -21.64 9.05
N ARG A 405 -17.01 -20.97 9.81
CA ARG A 405 -18.15 -20.29 9.19
C ARG A 405 -17.68 -19.16 8.28
N ASP A 406 -18.52 -18.82 7.32
CA ASP A 406 -18.34 -17.67 6.45
C ASP A 406 -18.59 -16.34 7.20
N ASN A 407 -17.93 -15.28 6.74
CA ASN A 407 -18.28 -13.89 7.04
C ASN A 407 -19.43 -13.38 6.14
N SER A 408 -19.74 -12.09 6.22
CA SER A 408 -20.77 -11.45 5.39
C SER A 408 -20.51 -11.47 3.88
N ARG A 409 -19.31 -11.88 3.43
CA ARG A 409 -18.93 -12.01 2.01
C ARG A 409 -18.99 -13.44 1.50
N GLY A 410 -19.42 -14.41 2.32
CA GLY A 410 -19.35 -15.83 1.95
C GLY A 410 -17.90 -16.34 1.96
N GLN A 411 -17.06 -15.79 2.84
CA GLN A 411 -15.64 -16.14 2.93
C GLN A 411 -15.27 -16.57 4.35
N ALA A 412 -14.52 -17.65 4.43
CA ALA A 412 -14.03 -18.27 5.65
C ALA A 412 -12.50 -18.41 5.62
N VAL A 413 -11.98 -18.98 6.70
CA VAL A 413 -10.63 -19.53 6.79
C VAL A 413 -10.73 -21.03 7.04
N GLY A 414 -9.75 -21.80 6.57
CA GLY A 414 -9.82 -23.26 6.68
C GLY A 414 -8.50 -23.96 6.44
N PHE A 415 -8.61 -25.27 6.24
CA PHE A 415 -7.49 -26.16 6.02
C PHE A 415 -7.77 -27.18 4.91
N LEU A 416 -6.76 -27.48 4.10
CA LEU A 416 -6.66 -28.74 3.37
C LEU A 416 -5.72 -29.67 4.15
N VAL A 417 -6.18 -30.87 4.44
CA VAL A 417 -5.52 -31.80 5.36
C VAL A 417 -5.17 -33.10 4.62
N HIS A 418 -3.89 -33.36 4.44
CA HIS A 418 -3.40 -34.59 3.81
C HIS A 418 -3.76 -35.82 4.66
N PRO A 419 -4.03 -37.01 4.07
CA PRO A 419 -4.42 -38.22 4.80
C PRO A 419 -3.43 -38.69 5.89
N ARG A 420 -2.17 -38.25 5.83
CA ARG A 420 -1.17 -38.49 6.90
C ARG A 420 -1.53 -37.79 8.21
N LEU A 421 -2.27 -36.68 8.16
CA LEU A 421 -2.66 -35.93 9.35
C LEU A 421 -4.07 -36.32 9.77
N LYS A 422 -4.18 -36.85 10.97
CA LYS A 422 -5.48 -37.18 11.58
C LYS A 422 -5.99 -35.96 12.35
N VAL A 423 -7.17 -35.47 12.00
CA VAL A 423 -7.88 -34.45 12.77
C VAL A 423 -8.40 -35.08 14.07
N LEU A 424 -8.05 -34.46 15.20
CA LEU A 424 -8.44 -34.86 16.54
C LEU A 424 -9.60 -34.02 17.07
N GLY A 425 -9.72 -32.79 16.60
CA GLY A 425 -10.76 -31.84 16.99
C GLY A 425 -10.57 -30.48 16.31
N THR A 426 -11.59 -29.65 16.37
CA THR A 426 -11.59 -28.30 15.82
C THR A 426 -12.07 -27.29 16.85
N SER A 427 -11.71 -26.02 16.68
CA SER A 427 -12.19 -24.92 17.52
C SER A 427 -12.23 -23.63 16.72
N THR A 428 -13.25 -22.81 16.97
CA THR A 428 -13.43 -21.51 16.32
C THR A 428 -13.34 -20.41 17.37
N TYR A 429 -12.52 -19.39 17.12
CA TYR A 429 -12.36 -18.23 17.98
C TYR A 429 -13.12 -17.04 17.40
N GLU A 430 -14.40 -16.96 17.74
CA GLU A 430 -15.36 -15.97 17.24
C GLU A 430 -15.06 -14.54 17.69
N GLU A 431 -14.41 -14.36 18.83
CA GLU A 431 -14.00 -13.06 19.34
C GLU A 431 -13.03 -12.31 18.41
N ILE A 432 -12.34 -13.02 17.51
CA ILE A 432 -11.49 -12.42 16.47
C ILE A 432 -12.35 -11.79 15.36
N ALA A 433 -13.54 -12.34 15.10
CA ALA A 433 -14.51 -11.82 14.14
C ALA A 433 -15.39 -10.68 14.73
N ASN A 434 -15.48 -10.60 16.05
CA ASN A 434 -16.40 -9.70 16.75
C ASN A 434 -15.70 -8.42 17.26
N VAL A 435 -14.72 -7.92 16.51
CA VAL A 435 -14.06 -6.64 16.83
C VAL A 435 -14.87 -5.50 16.20
N ASN A 436 -15.32 -4.57 17.04
CA ASN A 436 -15.98 -3.33 16.62
C ASN A 436 -17.23 -3.51 15.71
N ASN A 437 -17.86 -4.69 15.74
CA ASN A 437 -19.00 -5.07 14.88
C ASN A 437 -18.74 -4.92 13.37
N ILE A 438 -17.47 -5.07 12.96
CA ILE A 438 -17.09 -4.98 11.55
C ILE A 438 -17.54 -6.26 10.83
N PRO A 439 -18.43 -6.20 9.82
CA PRO A 439 -19.14 -7.37 9.31
C PRO A 439 -18.30 -8.29 8.42
N ASP A 440 -17.16 -7.83 7.89
CA ASP A 440 -16.30 -8.61 6.99
C ASP A 440 -15.17 -9.36 7.71
N LEU A 441 -15.09 -9.28 9.04
CA LEU A 441 -14.10 -10.03 9.81
C LEU A 441 -14.43 -11.53 9.84
N ARG A 442 -13.37 -12.34 9.95
CA ARG A 442 -13.43 -13.80 10.02
C ARG A 442 -12.93 -14.27 11.39
N PRO A 443 -13.44 -15.39 11.91
CA PRO A 443 -12.89 -15.96 13.12
C PRO A 443 -11.47 -16.51 12.84
N ALA A 444 -10.69 -16.71 13.89
CA ALA A 444 -9.55 -17.61 13.79
C ALA A 444 -10.05 -19.05 13.93
N PHE A 445 -9.46 -19.99 13.20
CA PHE A 445 -9.93 -21.38 13.17
C PHE A 445 -8.79 -22.35 13.45
N ARG A 446 -9.01 -23.26 14.38
CA ARG A 446 -8.02 -24.22 14.87
C ARG A 446 -8.41 -25.63 14.51
N VAL A 447 -7.40 -26.40 14.10
CA VAL A 447 -7.44 -27.87 14.06
C VAL A 447 -6.38 -28.43 14.99
N ASP A 448 -6.75 -29.45 15.75
CA ASP A 448 -5.82 -30.27 16.51
C ASP A 448 -5.52 -31.53 15.70
N LEU A 449 -4.24 -31.81 15.49
CA LEU A 449 -3.77 -32.80 14.54
C LEU A 449 -2.86 -33.82 15.21
N GLN A 450 -2.86 -35.03 14.66
CA GLN A 450 -1.84 -36.04 14.91
C GLN A 450 -1.17 -36.42 13.58
N ASP A 451 0.15 -36.32 13.53
CA ASP A 451 0.91 -36.95 12.45
C ASP A 451 0.89 -38.46 12.65
N THR A 452 0.21 -39.18 11.75
CA THR A 452 0.06 -40.64 11.84
C THR A 452 1.38 -41.39 11.66
N ALA A 453 2.39 -40.78 11.03
CA ALA A 453 3.69 -41.40 10.84
C ALA A 453 4.55 -41.41 12.11
N THR A 454 4.42 -40.36 12.95
CA THR A 454 5.27 -40.16 14.14
C THR A 454 4.50 -40.30 15.45
N GLY A 455 3.17 -40.19 15.41
CA GLY A 455 2.30 -40.11 16.58
C GLY A 455 2.27 -38.73 17.26
N GLU A 456 3.09 -37.78 16.81
CA GLU A 456 3.21 -36.44 17.39
C GLU A 456 1.90 -35.65 17.19
N LYS A 457 1.53 -34.88 18.21
CA LYS A 457 0.32 -34.05 18.21
C LYS A 457 0.69 -32.57 18.19
N PHE A 458 -0.08 -31.78 17.47
CA PHE A 458 0.10 -30.32 17.44
C PHE A 458 -1.18 -29.60 17.05
N SER A 459 -1.20 -28.30 17.33
CA SER A 459 -2.31 -27.42 16.94
C SER A 459 -1.89 -26.58 15.74
N ALA A 460 -2.82 -26.37 14.80
CA ALA A 460 -2.67 -25.42 13.70
C ALA A 460 -3.84 -24.43 13.71
N VAL A 461 -3.56 -23.14 13.53
CA VAL A 461 -4.55 -22.06 13.51
C VAL A 461 -4.42 -21.25 12.23
N THR A 462 -5.51 -21.06 11.49
CA THR A 462 -5.56 -20.14 10.34
C THR A 462 -6.25 -18.83 10.74
N VAL A 463 -5.77 -17.73 10.17
CA VAL A 463 -6.29 -16.37 10.43
C VAL A 463 -6.39 -15.58 9.14
N HIS A 464 -7.34 -14.65 9.10
CA HIS A 464 -7.35 -13.57 8.11
C HIS A 464 -7.77 -12.29 8.83
N LEU A 465 -6.80 -11.41 9.12
CA LEU A 465 -7.04 -10.20 9.92
C LEU A 465 -7.63 -9.05 9.09
N LYS A 466 -8.08 -7.99 9.76
CA LYS A 466 -8.71 -6.83 9.10
C LYS A 466 -7.82 -6.25 7.99
N SER A 467 -8.31 -6.30 6.76
CA SER A 467 -7.70 -5.65 5.61
C SER A 467 -7.33 -4.18 5.84
N MET A 468 -6.19 -3.75 5.29
CA MET A 468 -5.71 -2.36 5.25
C MET A 468 -6.61 -1.40 4.46
N ARG A 469 -7.69 -1.91 3.85
CA ARG A 469 -8.72 -1.11 3.17
C ARG A 469 -9.41 -0.15 4.14
N GLY A 470 -9.44 1.13 3.77
CA GLY A 470 -9.77 2.25 4.66
C GLY A 470 -8.52 2.99 5.17
N GLY A 471 -7.34 2.46 4.84
CA GLY A 471 -6.01 2.99 5.17
C GLY A 471 -5.33 2.14 6.26
N PRO A 472 -4.02 1.84 6.11
CA PRO A 472 -3.32 0.93 7.02
C PRO A 472 -3.32 1.44 8.46
N GLU A 473 -3.12 2.74 8.68
CA GLU A 473 -3.12 3.36 10.01
C GLU A 473 -4.52 3.34 10.66
N GLN A 474 -5.58 3.55 9.88
CA GLN A 474 -6.96 3.60 10.38
C GLN A 474 -7.47 2.22 10.80
N THR A 475 -6.96 1.17 10.16
CA THR A 475 -7.35 -0.22 10.40
C THR A 475 -6.41 -0.96 11.36
N ALA A 476 -5.23 -0.39 11.65
CA ALA A 476 -4.25 -0.93 12.58
C ALA A 476 -4.79 -1.24 13.99
N PRO A 477 -5.66 -0.39 14.61
CA PRO A 477 -6.22 -0.69 15.92
C PRO A 477 -7.04 -2.00 15.92
N VAL A 478 -7.79 -2.27 14.85
CA VAL A 478 -8.59 -3.49 14.70
C VAL A 478 -7.67 -4.72 14.63
N ARG A 479 -6.61 -4.68 13.80
CA ARG A 479 -5.65 -5.79 13.71
C ARG A 479 -4.91 -6.03 15.03
N THR A 480 -4.55 -4.96 15.73
CA THR A 480 -3.90 -5.04 17.04
C THR A 480 -4.82 -5.69 18.07
N GLU A 481 -6.10 -5.31 18.08
CA GLU A 481 -7.10 -5.92 18.96
C GLU A 481 -7.35 -7.40 18.61
N GLN A 482 -7.43 -7.75 17.33
CA GLN A 482 -7.51 -9.14 16.89
C GLN A 482 -6.30 -9.97 17.34
N ALA A 483 -5.08 -9.42 17.21
CA ALA A 483 -3.87 -10.07 17.70
C ALA A 483 -3.87 -10.25 19.22
N GLN A 484 -4.34 -9.26 19.98
CA GLN A 484 -4.47 -9.36 21.43
C GLN A 484 -5.49 -10.42 21.85
N ARG A 485 -6.66 -10.45 21.22
CA ARG A 485 -7.70 -11.46 21.49
C ARG A 485 -7.18 -12.85 21.15
N LEU A 486 -6.51 -13.01 20.02
CA LEU A 486 -5.89 -14.28 19.63
C LEU A 486 -4.82 -14.74 20.63
N ALA A 487 -3.95 -13.85 21.11
CA ALA A 487 -2.97 -14.17 22.14
C ALA A 487 -3.64 -14.66 23.43
N ASN A 488 -4.74 -14.00 23.84
CA ASN A 488 -5.47 -14.34 25.06
C ASN A 488 -6.13 -15.72 24.98
N VAL A 489 -6.79 -16.03 23.87
CA VAL A 489 -7.58 -17.28 23.73
C VAL A 489 -6.70 -18.49 23.54
N LEU A 490 -5.53 -18.32 22.91
CA LEU A 490 -4.55 -19.39 22.79
C LEU A 490 -3.80 -19.61 24.11
N GLY A 491 -3.53 -18.55 24.87
CA GLY A 491 -2.93 -18.62 26.18
C GLY A 491 -1.43 -18.94 26.19
N SER A 492 -0.86 -19.05 27.40
CA SER A 492 0.58 -19.32 27.60
C SER A 492 1.00 -20.70 27.12
N ASP A 493 0.12 -21.68 27.29
CA ASP A 493 0.43 -23.11 27.14
C ASP A 493 0.20 -23.62 25.72
N PHE A 494 -0.24 -22.75 24.80
CA PHE A 494 -0.39 -23.08 23.40
C PHE A 494 0.93 -23.63 22.82
N SER A 495 0.81 -24.77 22.13
CA SER A 495 1.87 -25.39 21.35
C SER A 495 1.34 -25.67 19.95
N GLY A 496 1.88 -24.96 18.97
CA GLY A 496 1.36 -25.02 17.62
C GLY A 496 1.84 -23.91 16.70
N ILE A 497 1.19 -23.85 15.55
CA ILE A 497 1.52 -22.99 14.42
C ILE A 497 0.29 -22.16 14.07
N ILE A 498 0.50 -20.89 13.75
CA ILE A 498 -0.52 -20.00 13.21
C ILE A 498 -0.06 -19.56 11.83
N ALA A 499 -0.93 -19.55 10.83
CA ALA A 499 -0.62 -18.98 9.53
C ALA A 499 -1.82 -18.27 8.91
N GLY A 500 -1.56 -17.46 7.90
CA GLY A 500 -2.57 -16.86 7.04
C GLY A 500 -2.25 -15.42 6.65
N ASP A 501 -3.28 -14.71 6.18
CA ASP A 501 -3.19 -13.31 5.78
C ASP A 501 -3.35 -12.38 7.00
N TRP A 502 -2.22 -11.84 7.44
CA TRP A 502 -2.16 -10.95 8.61
C TRP A 502 -2.58 -9.52 8.26
N ASN A 503 -2.72 -9.19 6.98
CA ASN A 503 -3.02 -7.84 6.48
C ASN A 503 -2.15 -6.74 7.12
N THR A 504 -0.89 -7.09 7.44
CA THR A 504 0.11 -6.22 8.06
C THR A 504 1.50 -6.68 7.64
N PHE A 505 2.47 -5.77 7.60
CA PHE A 505 3.82 -6.09 7.17
C PHE A 505 4.57 -6.90 8.24
N LEU A 506 4.68 -8.22 8.04
CA LEU A 506 5.24 -9.14 9.05
C LEU A 506 6.66 -8.78 9.52
N ASN A 507 7.47 -8.17 8.66
CA ASN A 507 8.85 -7.81 8.96
C ASN A 507 9.02 -6.61 9.91
N ASN A 508 7.96 -5.82 10.14
CA ASN A 508 8.02 -4.64 11.02
C ASN A 508 6.69 -4.33 11.72
N SER A 509 5.77 -5.29 11.80
CA SER A 509 4.42 -5.04 12.31
C SER A 509 4.43 -4.73 13.80
N LYS A 510 3.89 -3.57 14.15
CA LYS A 510 3.56 -3.22 15.54
C LYS A 510 2.26 -3.86 16.01
N GLU A 511 1.40 -4.25 15.06
CA GLU A 511 0.06 -4.75 15.33
C GLU A 511 0.09 -6.20 15.83
N LEU A 512 1.13 -6.96 15.48
CA LEU A 512 1.36 -8.31 15.99
C LEU A 512 2.12 -8.35 17.32
N LYS A 513 2.46 -7.17 17.90
CA LYS A 513 3.15 -7.09 19.19
C LYS A 513 2.48 -7.91 20.30
N PRO A 514 1.13 -7.93 20.44
CA PRO A 514 0.47 -8.76 21.45
C PRO A 514 0.81 -10.26 21.35
N LEU A 515 0.94 -10.78 20.12
CA LEU A 515 1.32 -12.18 19.90
C LEU A 515 2.81 -12.37 20.21
N THR A 516 3.70 -11.48 19.76
CA THR A 516 5.13 -11.63 20.07
C THR A 516 5.42 -11.50 21.57
N ASP A 517 4.71 -10.61 22.27
CA ASP A 517 4.79 -10.47 23.73
C ASP A 517 4.29 -11.74 24.44
N ALA A 518 3.30 -12.42 23.87
CA ALA A 518 2.81 -13.71 24.35
C ALA A 518 3.71 -14.91 23.98
N GLY A 519 4.90 -14.65 23.41
CA GLY A 519 5.91 -15.67 23.12
C GLY A 519 5.79 -16.34 21.75
N PHE A 520 4.94 -15.84 20.86
CA PHE A 520 4.89 -16.30 19.47
C PHE A 520 6.09 -15.75 18.69
N LYS A 521 6.65 -16.58 17.81
CA LYS A 521 7.75 -16.20 16.92
C LYS A 521 7.26 -16.12 15.49
N ILE A 522 7.57 -15.02 14.81
CA ILE A 522 7.35 -14.87 13.37
C ILE A 522 8.41 -15.72 12.66
N ALA A 523 8.01 -16.55 11.71
CA ALA A 523 8.94 -17.30 10.88
C ALA A 523 9.70 -16.35 9.96
N ASN A 524 11.04 -16.43 9.96
CA ASN A 524 11.92 -15.60 9.13
C ASN A 524 11.61 -14.08 9.19
N PRO A 525 11.67 -13.41 10.35
CA PRO A 525 11.17 -12.03 10.52
C PRO A 525 11.90 -10.97 9.67
N GLY A 526 13.09 -11.27 9.14
CA GLY A 526 13.84 -10.35 8.28
C GLY A 526 13.45 -10.39 6.80
N ASP A 527 12.62 -11.35 6.38
CA ASP A 527 12.23 -11.51 4.97
C ASP A 527 11.15 -10.49 4.57
N THR A 528 11.43 -9.80 3.47
CA THR A 528 10.60 -8.75 2.88
C THR A 528 9.99 -9.16 1.53
N THR A 529 10.09 -10.43 1.16
CA THR A 529 9.53 -10.96 -0.09
C THR A 529 8.03 -10.70 -0.14
N SER A 530 7.56 -10.13 -1.25
CA SER A 530 6.15 -9.78 -1.41
C SER A 530 5.29 -11.03 -1.49
N THR A 531 4.26 -11.11 -0.66
CA THR A 531 3.29 -12.21 -0.66
C THR A 531 1.96 -11.82 -1.29
N GLN A 532 1.76 -10.52 -1.59
CA GLN A 532 0.52 -10.02 -2.21
C GLN A 532 0.82 -9.07 -3.38
N ALA A 533 -0.08 -8.99 -4.36
CA ALA A 533 0.09 -8.26 -5.61
C ALA A 533 0.29 -6.74 -5.48
N MET A 534 -0.17 -6.11 -4.39
CA MET A 534 0.04 -4.70 -4.09
C MET A 534 1.37 -4.43 -3.36
N GLY A 535 2.15 -5.46 -3.07
CA GLY A 535 3.44 -5.35 -2.41
C GLY A 535 3.39 -5.67 -0.93
N GLY A 536 4.52 -6.17 -0.42
CA GLY A 536 4.73 -6.43 1.00
C GLY A 536 4.48 -7.87 1.41
N ARG A 537 5.04 -8.24 2.56
CA ARG A 537 4.87 -9.54 3.19
C ARG A 537 3.73 -9.48 4.20
N LEU A 538 2.54 -9.83 3.74
CA LEU A 538 1.30 -9.83 4.53
C LEU A 538 0.93 -11.21 5.04
N ASP A 539 1.43 -12.24 4.36
CA ASP A 539 1.12 -13.64 4.61
C ASP A 539 2.32 -14.34 5.24
N GLY A 540 2.06 -15.31 6.12
CA GLY A 540 3.14 -16.11 6.71
C GLY A 540 2.79 -16.82 7.99
N PHE A 541 3.82 -17.40 8.61
CA PHE A 541 3.71 -18.29 9.75
C PHE A 541 4.21 -17.65 11.04
N LEU A 542 3.46 -17.84 12.12
CA LEU A 542 3.90 -17.67 13.50
C LEU A 542 3.90 -19.04 14.19
N TYR A 543 4.74 -19.25 15.19
CA TYR A 543 4.75 -20.50 15.96
C TYR A 543 5.11 -20.27 17.41
N LYS A 544 4.68 -21.21 18.26
CA LYS A 544 4.95 -21.19 19.70
C LYS A 544 5.06 -22.62 20.23
N ASN A 545 6.07 -22.86 21.07
CA ASN A 545 6.31 -24.13 21.76
C ASN A 545 6.25 -25.39 20.88
N ILE A 546 6.66 -25.30 19.61
CA ILE A 546 6.70 -26.47 18.71
C ILE A 546 7.99 -27.28 18.89
N PRO A 547 7.94 -28.62 18.80
CA PRO A 547 9.12 -29.49 18.88
C PRO A 547 9.93 -29.55 17.56
N TRP A 548 9.48 -28.85 16.51
CA TRP A 548 10.11 -28.84 15.19
C TRP A 548 10.91 -27.56 14.96
N MET A 549 11.95 -27.69 14.13
CA MET A 549 12.53 -26.56 13.43
C MET A 549 11.68 -26.26 12.19
N MET A 550 11.24 -25.01 12.07
CA MET A 550 10.53 -24.51 10.89
C MET A 550 11.54 -23.87 9.94
N SER A 551 11.57 -24.29 8.67
CA SER A 551 12.39 -23.65 7.65
C SER A 551 11.88 -22.25 7.33
N ASN A 552 12.74 -21.42 6.72
CA ASN A 552 12.27 -20.16 6.14
C ASN A 552 11.16 -20.44 5.12
N PRO A 553 10.02 -19.71 5.17
CA PRO A 553 8.98 -19.85 4.17
C PRO A 553 9.50 -19.45 2.79
N GLU A 554 9.23 -20.28 1.78
CA GLU A 554 9.43 -19.96 0.37
C GLU A 554 8.16 -19.37 -0.21
N VAL A 555 8.26 -18.26 -0.94
CA VAL A 555 7.12 -17.62 -1.61
C VAL A 555 7.11 -17.97 -3.09
N ARG A 556 5.96 -18.44 -3.60
CA ARG A 556 5.68 -18.63 -5.03
C ARG A 556 4.66 -17.58 -5.47
N PRO A 557 5.10 -16.42 -6.00
CA PRO A 557 4.22 -15.28 -6.27
C PRO A 557 3.50 -15.44 -7.61
N PHE A 558 2.50 -16.33 -7.68
CA PHE A 558 1.75 -16.59 -8.92
C PHE A 558 1.19 -15.32 -9.57
N PHE A 559 0.78 -14.34 -8.74
CA PHE A 559 0.27 -13.04 -9.18
C PHE A 559 1.27 -12.20 -9.99
N GLN A 560 2.57 -12.49 -9.91
CA GLN A 560 3.60 -11.82 -10.72
C GLN A 560 3.74 -12.43 -12.12
N ASN A 561 3.23 -13.64 -12.35
CA ASN A 561 3.25 -14.26 -13.67
C ASN A 561 2.13 -13.64 -14.52
N PRO A 562 2.43 -12.92 -15.62
CA PRO A 562 1.43 -12.25 -16.44
C PRO A 562 0.47 -13.21 -17.15
N LYS A 563 0.76 -14.52 -17.17
CA LYS A 563 -0.11 -15.56 -17.72
C LYS A 563 -1.05 -16.18 -16.68
N ILE A 564 -0.72 -16.05 -15.40
CA ILE A 564 -1.60 -16.47 -14.28
C ILE A 564 -2.41 -15.28 -13.79
N THR A 565 -1.76 -14.13 -13.64
CA THR A 565 -2.33 -12.88 -13.13
C THR A 565 -3.03 -13.09 -11.77
N ARG A 566 -3.98 -12.21 -11.42
CA ARG A 566 -4.84 -12.34 -10.25
C ARG A 566 -6.04 -13.29 -10.47
N GLY A 567 -6.07 -14.03 -11.57
CA GLY A 567 -7.16 -14.97 -11.83
C GLY A 567 -7.15 -16.16 -10.85
N LEU A 568 -5.96 -16.68 -10.55
CA LEU A 568 -5.81 -17.79 -9.60
C LEU A 568 -5.82 -17.29 -8.15
N SER A 569 -4.95 -16.33 -7.83
CA SER A 569 -4.92 -15.61 -6.55
C SER A 569 -4.04 -14.37 -6.71
N ASP A 570 -4.35 -13.30 -5.97
CA ASP A 570 -3.52 -12.11 -5.81
C ASP A 570 -2.51 -12.23 -4.65
N HIS A 571 -2.47 -13.39 -4.00
CA HIS A 571 -1.47 -13.80 -3.02
C HIS A 571 -0.58 -14.93 -3.54
N GLY A 572 0.64 -14.97 -3.04
CA GLY A 572 1.61 -16.01 -3.30
C GLY A 572 1.32 -17.24 -2.45
N LEU A 573 1.68 -18.41 -2.95
CA LEU A 573 1.70 -19.63 -2.15
C LEU A 573 2.96 -19.63 -1.29
N LEU A 574 2.80 -19.73 0.03
CA LEU A 574 3.92 -19.88 0.95
C LEU A 574 4.10 -21.34 1.31
N THR A 575 5.35 -21.80 1.37
CA THR A 575 5.70 -23.17 1.77
C THR A 575 6.78 -23.17 2.84
N THR A 576 6.58 -23.91 3.93
CA THR A 576 7.63 -24.17 4.92
C THR A 576 7.71 -25.66 5.27
N THR A 577 8.87 -26.10 5.75
CA THR A 577 9.12 -27.47 6.19
C THR A 577 9.33 -27.52 7.69
N LEU A 578 8.63 -28.41 8.37
CA LEU A 578 8.90 -28.77 9.76
C LEU A 578 9.81 -29.99 9.81
N THR A 579 11.00 -29.80 10.35
CA THR A 579 11.95 -30.88 10.61
C THR A 579 11.98 -31.14 12.11
N LYS A 580 11.96 -32.41 12.52
CA LYS A 580 12.10 -32.75 13.94
C LYS A 580 13.39 -32.15 14.47
N SER A 581 13.31 -31.37 15.54
CA SER A 581 14.52 -30.90 16.20
C SER A 581 15.30 -32.15 16.61
N PRO A 582 16.56 -32.33 16.19
CA PRO A 582 17.37 -33.41 16.75
C PRO A 582 17.30 -33.22 18.26
N SER A 583 16.72 -34.20 18.97
CA SER A 583 16.57 -34.13 20.43
C SER A 583 17.89 -33.68 21.00
N ALA A 584 17.88 -32.75 21.95
CA ALA A 584 19.06 -32.15 22.57
C ALA A 584 20.05 -33.21 23.07
N ALA A 585 20.83 -33.80 22.17
CA ALA A 585 22.15 -34.29 22.45
C ALA A 585 22.94 -33.02 22.79
N PRO A 586 23.67 -32.98 23.91
CA PRO A 586 24.43 -31.81 24.29
C PRO A 586 25.30 -31.41 23.11
N TYR A 587 25.04 -30.21 22.57
CA TYR A 587 25.82 -29.62 21.49
C TYR A 587 27.28 -29.62 21.93
N THR A 588 28.06 -30.58 21.43
CA THR A 588 29.50 -30.49 21.49
C THR A 588 29.87 -29.55 20.35
N PHE A 589 30.27 -28.33 20.70
CA PHE A 589 30.67 -27.33 19.72
C PHE A 589 31.90 -27.87 18.97
N VAL A 590 31.71 -28.31 17.72
CA VAL A 590 32.80 -28.60 16.79
C VAL A 590 32.83 -27.45 15.79
N PRO A 591 33.82 -26.53 15.87
CA PRO A 591 33.92 -25.43 14.92
C PRO A 591 34.37 -25.97 13.57
N ASN A 592 33.44 -26.09 12.63
CA ASN A 592 33.78 -26.27 11.22
C ASN A 592 33.97 -24.91 10.57
N PHE A 593 35.23 -24.46 10.54
CA PHE A 593 35.69 -23.53 9.51
C PHE A 593 35.65 -24.26 8.17
N VAL A 594 34.60 -24.05 7.38
CA VAL A 594 34.63 -24.39 5.95
C VAL A 594 34.61 -23.07 5.19
N GLY A 595 35.72 -22.84 4.49
CA GLY A 595 36.00 -21.62 3.76
C GLY A 595 34.99 -21.34 2.65
N PHE A 596 34.80 -20.06 2.41
CA PHE A 596 34.10 -19.49 1.28
C PHE A 596 34.78 -19.93 -0.03
N ASP A 597 34.08 -20.67 -0.89
CA ASP A 597 34.53 -20.99 -2.25
C ASP A 597 34.00 -19.91 -3.22
N PRO A 598 34.86 -19.03 -3.77
CA PRO A 598 34.45 -17.94 -4.65
C PRO A 598 34.19 -18.38 -6.10
N SER A 599 34.29 -19.67 -6.45
CA SER A 599 34.18 -20.14 -7.83
C SER A 599 32.75 -20.34 -8.35
N ARG A 600 31.73 -19.97 -7.57
CA ARG A 600 30.32 -19.98 -7.99
C ARG A 600 29.80 -18.57 -8.21
N ASN A 601 30.17 -17.96 -9.34
CA ASN A 601 29.46 -16.89 -10.01
C ASN A 601 29.40 -17.19 -11.50
#